data_AF-A0A0R1VBR6-F1
#
_entry.id   AF-A0A0R1VBR6-F1
#
_cell.length_a   1.000
_cell.length_b   1.000
_cell.length_c   1.000
_cell.angle_alpha   90.00
_cell.angle_beta   90.00
_cell.angle_gamma   90.00
#
_symmetry.space_group_name_H-M   'P 1'
#
loop_
_entity.id
_entity.type
_entity.pdbx_description
1 polymer ?
#
loop_
_entity_poly.entity_id
_entity_poly.type
_entity_poly.pdbx_seq_one_letter_code
_entity_poly.pdbx_strand_id
1 'polypeptide(L)'
;MIVLLAASLIFEGGIYLWAVLLIFYFGYHKPTSQSIGIFVWCLLLFIKAVMTGIQTKTGLYSALTFDSEWMMISVLPFIWLYNGQRGKKSWITKYFFYIIYPAHLWILMILRYLFIKYELQY
;
A
#
# COMPACT_ATOMS: atom_id res chain seq x y z
N MET A 1 -17.93 -0.66 10.59
CA MET A 1 -17.51 -1.55 9.49
C MET A 1 -18.20 -1.19 8.18
N ILE A 2 -19.54 -1.29 8.10
CA ILE A 2 -20.30 -1.10 6.84
C ILE A 2 -20.07 0.28 6.19
N VAL A 3 -20.05 1.35 6.99
CA VAL A 3 -19.77 2.71 6.48
C VAL A 3 -18.36 2.82 5.89
N LEU A 4 -17.36 2.17 6.49
CA LEU A 4 -15.98 2.17 6.00
C LEU A 4 -15.84 1.37 4.70
N LEU A 5 -16.54 0.25 4.58
CA LEU A 5 -16.57 -0.57 3.37
C LEU A 5 -17.24 0.19 2.21
N ALA A 6 -18.34 0.89 2.47
CA ALA A 6 -19.01 1.71 1.45
C ALA A 6 -18.13 2.90 1.03
N ALA A 7 -17.48 3.57 1.98
CA ALA A 7 -16.59 4.68 1.70
C ALA A 7 -15.37 4.25 0.87
N SER A 8 -14.81 3.06 1.11
CA SER A 8 -13.61 2.62 0.40
C SER A 8 -13.82 2.42 -1.10
N LEU A 9 -15.05 2.21 -1.58
CA LEU A 9 -15.37 2.08 -3.01
C LEU A 9 -15.16 3.38 -3.79
N ILE A 10 -15.15 4.53 -3.12
CA ILE A 10 -14.97 5.85 -3.73
C ILE A 10 -13.47 6.21 -3.85
N PHE A 11 -12.61 5.55 -3.07
CA PHE A 11 -11.17 5.80 -3.03
C PHE A 11 -10.40 4.76 -3.86
N GLU A 12 -9.17 5.10 -4.26
CA GLU A 12 -8.31 4.24 -5.09
C GLU A 12 -8.11 2.82 -4.54
N GLY A 13 -8.09 2.65 -3.21
CA GLY A 13 -7.94 1.31 -2.60
C GLY A 13 -9.14 0.38 -2.78
N GLY A 14 -10.30 0.91 -3.16
CA GLY A 14 -11.46 0.17 -3.65
C GLY A 14 -11.84 -1.06 -2.82
N ILE A 15 -12.03 -2.18 -3.54
CA ILE A 15 -12.41 -3.48 -2.97
C ILE A 15 -11.26 -4.19 -2.25
N TYR A 16 -10.01 -3.87 -2.58
CA TYR A 16 -8.84 -4.52 -1.96
C TYR A 16 -8.73 -4.18 -0.47
N LEU A 17 -9.18 -2.98 -0.09
CA LEU A 17 -9.26 -2.56 1.30
C LEU A 17 -10.26 -3.38 2.13
N TRP A 18 -11.27 -4.02 1.50
CA TRP A 18 -12.26 -4.80 2.24
C TRP A 18 -11.63 -6.00 2.92
N ALA A 19 -10.79 -6.76 2.19
CA ALA A 19 -10.09 -7.91 2.75
C ALA A 19 -9.20 -7.48 3.92
N VAL A 20 -8.47 -6.38 3.76
CA VAL A 20 -7.60 -5.82 4.81
C VAL A 20 -8.41 -5.41 6.04
N LEU A 21 -9.52 -4.69 5.87
CA LEU A 21 -10.41 -4.30 6.96
C LEU A 21 -10.96 -5.50 7.73
N LEU A 22 -11.35 -6.57 7.02
CA LEU A 22 -11.82 -7.81 7.63
C LEU A 22 -10.68 -8.52 8.40
N ILE A 23 -9.48 -8.59 7.83
CA ILE A 23 -8.30 -9.17 8.50
C ILE A 23 -8.01 -8.43 9.81
N PHE A 24 -8.01 -7.10 9.80
CA PHE A 24 -7.78 -6.31 11.01
C PHE A 24 -8.91 -6.44 12.04
N TYR A 25 -10.15 -6.59 11.59
CA TYR A 25 -11.30 -6.78 12.45
C TYR A 25 -11.29 -8.11 13.19
N PHE A 26 -11.11 -9.22 12.46
CA PHE A 26 -11.09 -10.55 13.06
C PHE A 26 -9.76 -10.86 13.77
N GLY A 27 -8.65 -10.32 13.25
CA GLY A 27 -7.32 -10.43 13.85
C GLY A 27 -7.05 -9.40 14.94
N TYR A 28 -8.06 -8.70 15.47
CA TYR A 28 -7.89 -7.66 16.47
C TYR A 28 -7.12 -8.19 17.70
N HIS A 29 -6.10 -7.45 18.15
CA HIS A 29 -5.13 -7.85 19.20
C HIS A 29 -4.20 -9.05 18.91
N LYS A 30 -4.24 -9.64 17.71
CA LYS A 30 -3.39 -10.79 17.34
C LYS A 30 -2.48 -10.44 16.16
N PRO A 31 -1.30 -9.83 16.38
CA PRO A 31 -0.42 -9.37 15.30
C PRO A 31 0.01 -10.51 14.36
N THR A 32 0.19 -11.72 14.88
CA THR A 32 0.49 -12.91 14.07
C THR A 32 -0.66 -13.24 13.10
N SER A 33 -1.91 -13.20 13.57
CA SER A 33 -3.09 -13.49 12.73
C SER A 33 -3.28 -12.42 11.64
N GLN A 34 -3.06 -11.14 12.00
CA GLN A 34 -3.09 -10.04 11.03
C GLN A 34 -2.00 -10.21 9.98
N SER A 35 -0.79 -10.56 10.42
CA SER A 35 0.36 -10.73 9.53
C SER A 35 0.15 -11.86 8.53
N ILE A 36 -0.35 -13.02 9.00
CA ILE A 36 -0.68 -14.15 8.14
C ILE A 36 -1.79 -13.75 7.14
N GLY A 37 -2.85 -13.10 7.62
CA GLY A 37 -3.95 -12.65 6.75
C GLY A 37 -3.47 -11.69 5.66
N ILE A 38 -2.68 -10.67 6.03
CA ILE A 38 -2.10 -9.70 5.09
C ILE A 38 -1.16 -10.40 4.11
N PHE A 39 -0.30 -11.30 4.59
CA PHE A 39 0.62 -12.05 3.74
C PHE A 39 -0.12 -12.88 2.70
N VAL A 40 -1.12 -13.66 3.12
CA VAL A 40 -1.95 -14.47 2.22
C VAL A 40 -2.68 -13.60 1.21
N TRP A 41 -3.26 -12.48 1.65
CA TRP A 41 -3.95 -11.54 0.76
C TRP A 41 -2.99 -10.93 -0.27
N CYS A 42 -1.80 -10.48 0.15
CA CYS A 42 -0.79 -9.94 -0.74
C CYS A 42 -0.30 -10.99 -1.75
N LEU A 43 -0.16 -12.25 -1.33
CA LEU A 43 0.22 -13.34 -2.23
C LEU A 43 -0.85 -13.57 -3.31
N LEU A 44 -2.13 -13.53 -2.96
CA LEU A 44 -3.23 -13.64 -3.92
C LEU A 44 -3.23 -12.48 -4.94
N LEU A 45 -3.00 -11.25 -4.46
CA LEU A 45 -2.90 -10.07 -5.33
C LEU A 45 -1.66 -10.12 -6.23
N PHE A 46 -0.54 -10.65 -5.73
CA PHE A 46 0.67 -10.85 -6.51
C PHE A 46 0.42 -11.85 -7.66
N ILE A 47 -0.21 -12.98 -7.36
CA ILE A 47 -0.59 -13.97 -8.38
C ILE A 47 -1.52 -13.33 -9.42
N LYS A 48 -2.54 -12.57 -8.98
CA LYS A 48 -3.43 -11.83 -9.88
C LYS A 48 -2.63 -10.89 -10.80
N ALA A 49 -1.72 -10.08 -10.26
CA ALA A 49 -0.90 -9.16 -11.04
C ALA A 49 -0.06 -9.89 -12.10
N VAL A 50 0.57 -11.02 -11.74
CA VAL A 50 1.34 -11.85 -12.67
C VAL A 50 0.44 -12.45 -13.76
N MET A 51 -0.72 -12.99 -13.40
CA MET A 51 -1.67 -13.56 -14.36
C MET A 51 -2.20 -12.51 -15.35
N THR A 52 -2.56 -11.32 -14.86
CA THR A 52 -2.95 -10.20 -15.71
C THR A 52 -1.83 -9.81 -16.67
N GLY A 53 -0.58 -9.76 -16.18
CA GLY A 53 0.60 -9.48 -17.00
C GLY A 53 0.77 -10.48 -18.15
N ILE A 54 0.65 -11.78 -17.85
CA ILE A 54 0.72 -12.86 -18.86
C ILE A 54 -0.40 -12.72 -19.88
N GLN A 55 -1.65 -12.52 -19.43
CA GLN A 55 -2.82 -12.43 -20.31
C GLN A 55 -2.75 -11.23 -21.26
N THR A 56 -2.32 -10.08 -20.75
CA THR A 56 -2.20 -8.83 -21.52
C THR A 56 -0.91 -8.76 -22.34
N LYS A 57 -0.02 -9.75 -22.22
CA LYS A 57 1.33 -9.77 -22.81
C LYS A 57 2.12 -8.50 -22.49
N THR A 58 1.87 -7.92 -21.32
CA THR A 58 2.63 -6.77 -20.83
C THR A 58 3.89 -7.25 -20.13
N GLY A 59 4.92 -6.40 -20.09
CA GLY A 59 6.15 -6.72 -19.39
C GLY A 59 5.88 -6.97 -17.90
N LEU A 60 6.68 -7.86 -17.28
CA LEU A 60 6.54 -8.22 -15.87
C LEU A 60 6.62 -6.99 -14.96
N TYR A 61 7.50 -6.04 -15.29
CA TYR A 61 7.60 -4.75 -14.61
C TYR A 61 6.29 -3.96 -14.69
N SER A 62 5.76 -3.73 -15.90
CA SER A 62 4.52 -2.97 -16.08
C SER A 62 3.33 -3.59 -15.36
N ALA A 63 3.20 -4.92 -15.38
CA ALA A 63 2.13 -5.64 -14.72
C ALA A 63 2.19 -5.46 -13.19
N LEU A 64 3.36 -5.65 -12.58
CA LEU A 64 3.55 -5.52 -11.14
C LEU A 64 3.45 -4.09 -10.63
N THR A 65 3.79 -3.10 -11.46
CA THR A 65 3.66 -1.68 -11.10
C THR A 65 2.24 -1.15 -11.25
N PHE A 66 1.47 -1.70 -12.19
CA PHE A 66 0.08 -1.26 -12.41
C PHE A 66 -0.86 -1.88 -11.36
N ASP A 67 -0.78 -3.20 -11.14
CA ASP A 67 -1.46 -3.89 -10.05
C ASP A 67 -0.54 -3.93 -8.81
N SER A 68 -0.26 -2.76 -8.21
CA SER A 68 0.73 -2.63 -7.11
C SER A 68 0.19 -2.98 -5.70
N GLU A 69 -1.08 -3.38 -5.58
CA GLU A 69 -1.73 -3.60 -4.29
C GLU A 69 -1.10 -4.73 -3.46
N TRP A 70 -0.40 -5.68 -4.11
CA TRP A 70 0.37 -6.72 -3.41
C TRP A 70 1.49 -6.14 -2.52
N MET A 71 1.97 -4.91 -2.80
CA MET A 71 3.02 -4.25 -2.04
C MET A 71 2.59 -3.83 -0.63
N MET A 72 1.30 -3.98 -0.28
CA MET A 72 0.81 -3.85 1.09
C MET A 72 1.58 -4.73 2.09
N ILE A 73 2.24 -5.80 1.64
CA ILE A 73 3.12 -6.65 2.45
C ILE A 73 4.21 -5.84 3.19
N SER A 74 4.60 -4.69 2.66
CA SER A 74 5.55 -3.76 3.30
C SER A 74 5.08 -3.24 4.66
N VAL A 75 3.79 -3.35 5.00
CA VAL A 75 3.25 -2.97 6.32
C VAL A 75 3.66 -3.94 7.44
N LEU A 76 3.94 -5.21 7.10
CA LEU A 76 4.24 -6.26 8.06
C LEU A 76 5.37 -5.91 9.04
N PRO A 77 6.58 -5.46 8.61
CA PRO A 77 7.64 -5.11 9.54
C PRO A 77 7.20 -4.04 10.55
N PHE A 78 6.37 -3.07 10.14
CA PHE A 78 5.88 -2.03 11.04
C PHE A 78 4.87 -2.56 12.07
N ILE A 79 4.05 -3.54 11.70
CA ILE A 79 3.14 -4.22 12.66
C ILE A 79 3.95 -4.94 13.74
N TRP A 80 5.04 -5.62 13.36
CA TRP A 80 5.90 -6.34 14.32
C TRP A 80 6.77 -5.44 15.19
N LEU A 81 7.21 -4.29 14.66
CA LEU A 81 7.96 -3.28 15.42
C LEU A 81 7.06 -2.49 16.39
N TYR A 82 5.73 -2.60 16.27
CA TYR A 82 4.82 -1.87 17.12
C TYR A 82 4.76 -2.45 18.53
N ASN A 83 5.05 -1.62 19.52
CA ASN A 83 5.10 -2.01 20.94
C ASN A 83 3.73 -2.04 21.64
N GLY A 84 2.62 -1.86 20.91
CA GLY A 84 1.27 -1.84 21.48
C GLY A 84 0.88 -0.54 22.18
N GLN A 85 1.81 0.39 22.38
CA GLN A 85 1.56 1.65 23.09
C GLN A 85 1.31 2.79 22.11
N ARG A 86 0.39 3.67 22.47
CA ARG A 86 0.17 4.89 21.69
C ARG A 86 1.43 5.74 21.69
N GLY A 87 1.89 6.16 20.51
CA GLY A 87 3.04 7.06 20.37
C GLY A 87 2.86 8.36 21.17
N LYS A 88 3.98 8.94 21.63
CA LYS A 88 4.00 10.22 22.35
C LYS A 88 3.35 11.31 21.49
N LYS A 89 2.45 12.11 22.07
CA LYS A 89 1.84 13.26 21.40
C LYS A 89 2.88 14.39 21.28
N SER A 90 3.62 14.40 20.17
CA SER A 90 4.52 15.47 19.77
C SER A 90 3.96 16.24 18.57
N TRP A 91 4.40 17.48 18.38
CA TRP A 91 4.10 18.26 17.18
C TRP A 91 4.56 17.51 15.91
N ILE A 92 5.70 16.81 15.97
CA ILE A 92 6.22 16.01 14.87
C ILE A 92 5.23 14.91 14.49
N THR A 93 4.78 14.11 15.45
CA THR A 93 3.81 13.02 15.21
C THR A 93 2.44 13.53 14.72
N LYS A 94 2.09 14.78 15.05
CA LYS A 94 0.84 15.41 14.60
C LYS A 94 0.93 15.86 13.14
N TYR A 95 2.07 16.44 12.74
CA TYR A 95 2.24 17.04 11.42
C TYR A 95 2.96 16.15 10.41
N PHE A 96 3.53 15.02 10.84
CA PHE A 96 4.28 14.08 9.98
C PHE A 96 3.50 13.73 8.70
N PHE A 97 2.25 13.31 8.83
CA PHE A 97 1.43 12.94 7.69
C PHE A 97 1.17 14.13 6.75
N TYR A 98 0.89 15.31 7.31
CA TYR A 98 0.60 16.52 6.53
C TYR A 98 1.80 17.05 5.76
N ILE A 99 3.03 16.74 6.19
CA ILE A 99 4.26 17.12 5.50
C ILE A 99 4.66 16.04 4.51
N ILE A 100 4.70 14.77 4.93
CA ILE A 100 5.14 13.66 4.10
C ILE A 100 4.20 13.44 2.91
N TYR A 101 2.88 13.62 3.10
CA TYR A 101 1.90 13.41 2.03
C TYR A 101 2.13 14.33 0.80
N PRO A 102 2.21 15.66 0.91
CA PRO A 102 2.56 16.49 -0.24
C PRO A 102 4.01 16.30 -0.68
N ALA A 103 4.95 16.10 0.26
CA ALA A 103 6.37 16.02 -0.06
C ALA A 103 6.71 14.81 -0.95
N HIS A 104 6.18 13.62 -0.66
CA HIS A 104 6.49 12.44 -1.48
C HIS A 104 5.96 12.57 -2.92
N LEU A 105 4.80 13.21 -3.12
CA LEU A 105 4.27 13.52 -4.45
C LEU A 105 5.19 14.48 -5.20
N TRP A 106 5.65 15.55 -4.55
CA TRP A 106 6.61 16.48 -5.16
C TRP A 106 7.94 15.82 -5.51
N ILE A 107 8.46 14.96 -4.64
CA ILE A 107 9.68 14.19 -4.90
C ILE A 107 9.48 13.31 -6.14
N LEU A 108 8.38 12.57 -6.24
CA LEU A 108 8.07 11.74 -7.40
C LEU A 108 7.94 12.57 -8.69
N MET A 109 7.32 13.74 -8.63
CA MET A 109 7.22 14.65 -9.79
C MET A 109 8.58 15.19 -10.23
N ILE A 110 9.44 15.58 -9.29
CA ILE A 110 10.81 16.05 -9.57
C ILE A 110 11.63 14.93 -10.19
N LEU A 111 11.61 13.73 -9.61
CA LEU A 111 12.31 12.57 -10.14
C LEU A 111 11.85 12.25 -11.57
N ARG A 112 10.54 12.22 -11.81
CA ARG A 112 9.98 12.05 -13.16
C ARG A 112 10.50 13.10 -14.13
N TYR A 113 10.54 14.37 -13.74
CA TYR A 113 11.05 15.45 -14.58
C TYR A 113 12.55 15.27 -14.92
N LEU A 114 13.36 14.89 -13.93
CA LEU A 114 14.79 14.64 -14.12
C LEU A 114 15.05 13.44 -15.06
N PHE A 115 14.33 12.32 -14.88
CA PHE A 115 14.46 11.14 -15.73
C PHE A 115 14.05 11.42 -17.19
N ILE A 116 12.90 12.06 -17.42
CA ILE A 116 12.44 12.41 -18.77
C ILE A 116 13.42 13.38 -19.45
N LYS A 117 13.94 14.36 -18.72
CA LYS A 117 14.93 15.30 -19.26
C LYS A 117 16.22 14.59 -19.66
N TYR A 118 16.68 13.62 -18.87
CA TYR A 118 17.87 12.83 -19.18
C TYR A 118 17.68 12.00 -20.46
N GLU A 119 16.49 11.42 -20.67
CA GLU A 119 16.15 10.64 -21.86
C GLU A 119 16.05 11.50 -23.14
N LEU A 120 15.73 12.78 -23.03
CA LEU A 120 15.65 13.73 -24.15
C LEU A 120 16.99 14.38 -24.55
N GLN A 121 18.05 14.17 -23.74
CA GLN A 121 19.41 14.66 -24.05
C GLN A 121 20.28 13.60 -24.75
N TYR A 122 19.75 12.39 -24.96
CA TYR A 122 20.32 11.30 -25.74
C TYR A 122 19.36 10.88 -26.85
#